data_AF-A0AAD6KZV8-F1
#
_entry.id   AF-A0AAD6KZV8-F1
#
_cell.length_a   1.000
_cell.length_b   1.000
_cell.length_c   1.000
_cell.angle_alpha   90.00
_cell.angle_beta   90.00
_cell.angle_gamma   90.00
#
_symmetry.space_group_name_H-M   'P 1'
#
loop_
_entity.id
_entity.type
_entity.pdbx_description
1 polymer ?
#
loop_
_entity_poly.entity_id
_entity_poly.type
_entity_poly.pdbx_seq_one_letter_code
_entity_poly.pdbx_strand_id
1 'polypeptide(L)' 'MDKDTFSADDFLGEAKIYVKDLLTSGVENGSAELHPSKYRVVSATQSYIGEIQVGVTFTLKEARDYDGEEYGGWSQSSF' A
#
# COMPACT_ATOMS: atom_id res chain seq x y z
N MET A 1 -13.56 -6.50 2.70
CA MET A 1 -13.00 -7.53 1.80
C MET A 1 -13.70 -8.83 2.09
N ASP A 2 -14.85 -8.94 1.45
CA ASP A 2 -15.70 -10.10 1.29
C ASP A 2 -14.98 -11.08 0.36
N LYS A 3 -14.62 -12.24 0.92
CA LYS A 3 -14.02 -13.35 0.20
C LYS A 3 -15.14 -14.11 -0.52
N ASP A 4 -15.38 -13.79 -1.79
CA ASP A 4 -16.11 -14.73 -2.64
C ASP A 4 -15.19 -15.90 -2.97
N THR A 5 -15.59 -17.07 -2.47
CA THR A 5 -14.75 -18.27 -2.35
C THR A 5 -14.48 -18.94 -3.71
N PHE A 6 -14.97 -18.39 -4.83
CA PHE A 6 -14.94 -19.07 -6.14
C PHE A 6 -14.80 -18.19 -7.40
N SER A 7 -14.64 -16.87 -7.31
CA SER A 7 -14.31 -16.02 -8.47
C SER A 7 -12.92 -15.44 -8.32
N ALA A 8 -12.15 -15.41 -9.41
CA ALA A 8 -10.92 -14.64 -9.43
C ALA A 8 -11.27 -13.18 -9.04
N ASP A 9 -10.54 -12.61 -8.08
CA ASP A 9 -10.73 -11.22 -7.68
C ASP A 9 -10.67 -10.32 -8.93
N ASP A 10 -11.79 -9.66 -9.24
CA ASP A 10 -11.90 -8.82 -10.43
C ASP A 10 -10.94 -7.63 -10.33
N PHE A 11 -10.17 -7.38 -11.39
CA PHE A 11 -9.27 -6.22 -11.44
C PHE A 11 -10.07 -4.92 -11.54
N LEU A 12 -10.18 -4.19 -10.43
CA LEU A 12 -10.87 -2.91 -10.38
C LEU A 12 -9.99 -1.76 -10.90
N GLY A 13 -8.68 -1.79 -10.63
CA GLY A 13 -7.72 -0.79 -11.12
C GLY A 13 -6.38 -0.85 -10.40
N GLU A 14 -5.45 0.01 -10.81
CA GLU A 14 -4.10 0.08 -10.25
C GLU A 14 -3.70 1.49 -9.81
N ALA A 15 -2.80 1.58 -8.83
CA ALA A 15 -2.12 2.81 -8.45
C ALA A 15 -0.61 2.53 -8.37
N LYS A 16 0.21 3.43 -8.94
CA LYS A 16 1.67 3.28 -8.96
C LYS A 16 2.31 4.23 -7.97
N ILE A 17 3.06 3.67 -7.02
CA ILE A 17 3.76 4.41 -5.97
C ILE A 17 5.27 4.22 -6.19
N TYR A 18 5.98 5.31 -6.45
CA TYR A 18 7.42 5.28 -6.67
C TYR A 18 8.16 5.36 -5.34
N VAL A 19 8.75 4.23 -4.92
CA VAL A 19 9.44 4.11 -3.62
C VAL A 19 10.97 4.15 -3.73
N LYS A 20 11.53 4.44 -4.91
CA LYS A 20 12.99 4.37 -5.15
C LYS A 20 13.78 5.29 -4.21
N ASP A 21 13.34 6.53 -4.06
CA ASP A 21 14.03 7.52 -3.23
C ASP A 21 13.88 7.19 -1.74
N LEU A 22 12.72 6.66 -1.35
CA LEU A 22 12.46 6.16 0.00
C LEU A 22 13.40 5.01 0.37
N LEU A 23 13.62 4.06 -0.56
CA LEU A 23 14.57 2.97 -0.34
C LEU A 23 16.02 3.48 -0.25
N THR A 24 16.41 4.41 -1.11
CA THR A 24 17.78 4.96 -1.13
C THR A 24 18.07 5.68 0.20
N SER A 25 17.17 6.58 0.61
CA SER A 25 17.28 7.30 1.88
C SER A 25 17.19 6.36 3.09
N GLY A 26 16.35 5.32 3.01
CA GLY A 26 16.18 4.37 4.11
C GLY A 26 17.39 3.47 4.33
N VAL A 27 18.12 3.11 3.28
CA VAL A 27 19.39 2.35 3.41
C VAL A 27 20.48 3.23 4.00
N GLU A 28 20.54 4.51 3.65
CA GLU A 28 21.54 5.46 4.18
C GLU A 28 21.25 5.84 5.65
N ASN A 29 19.99 6.10 5.99
CA ASN A 29 19.59 6.65 7.29
C ASN A 29 19.07 5.59 8.27
N GLY A 30 18.94 4.33 7.85
CA GLY A 30 18.37 3.22 8.63
C GLY A 30 16.84 3.17 8.66
N SER A 31 16.16 4.29 8.40
CA SER A 31 14.71 4.34 8.17
C SER A 31 14.34 5.49 7.24
N ALA A 32 13.20 5.35 6.56
CA ALA A 32 12.61 6.40 5.73
C ALA A 32 11.10 6.25 5.69
N GLU A 33 10.37 7.38 5.67
CA GLU A 33 8.91 7.39 5.63
C GLU A 33 8.42 8.22 4.46
N LEU A 34 7.39 7.71 3.80
CA LEU A 34 6.53 8.42 2.86
C LEU A 34 5.19 8.62 3.55
N HIS A 35 4.91 9.85 3.94
CA HIS A 35 3.70 10.19 4.67
C HIS A 35 2.43 9.80 3.90
N PRO A 36 1.35 9.39 4.60
CA PRO A 36 0.08 9.00 4.00
C PRO A 36 -0.46 10.02 2.99
N SER A 37 -0.31 9.69 1.71
CA SER A 37 -0.65 10.58 0.58
C SER A 37 -1.75 9.96 -0.28
N LYS A 38 -2.53 10.82 -0.94
CA LYS A 38 -3.59 10.37 -1.86
C LYS A 38 -2.99 9.97 -3.20
N TYR A 39 -3.25 8.73 -3.62
CA TYR A 39 -2.87 8.20 -4.92
C TYR A 39 -4.11 7.94 -5.76
N ARG A 40 -4.03 8.29 -7.03
CA ARG A 40 -5.11 8.03 -7.99
C ARG A 40 -5.06 6.58 -8.42
N VAL A 41 -6.22 5.93 -8.35
CA VAL A 41 -6.45 4.62 -8.95
C VAL A 41 -6.94 4.84 -10.37
N VAL A 42 -6.30 4.15 -11.31
CA VAL A 42 -6.65 4.17 -12.73
C VAL A 42 -7.13 2.81 -13.19
N SER A 43 -8.08 2.80 -14.12
CA SER A 43 -8.52 1.59 -14.80
C SER A 43 -7.45 1.09 -15.79
N ALA A 44 -7.67 -0.09 -16.36
CA ALA A 44 -6.85 -0.61 -17.46
C ALA A 44 -6.79 0.36 -18.68
N THR A 45 -7.80 1.22 -18.86
CA THR A 45 -7.86 2.24 -19.92
C THR A 45 -7.24 3.57 -19.49
N GLN A 46 -6.52 3.62 -18.36
CA GLN A 46 -5.93 4.83 -17.76
C GLN A 46 -6.93 5.91 -17.35
N SER A 47 -8.22 5.57 -17.26
CA SER A 47 -9.23 6.48 -16.75
C SER A 47 -9.15 6.56 -15.23
N TYR A 48 -9.32 7.75 -14.67
CA TYR A 48 -9.44 7.92 -13.23
C TYR A 48 -10.71 7.23 -12.71
N ILE A 49 -10.56 6.37 -11.72
CA ILE A 49 -11.69 5.62 -11.13
C ILE A 49 -11.80 5.78 -9.60
N GLY A 50 -10.83 6.44 -8.95
CA GLY A 50 -10.89 6.69 -7.52
C GLY A 50 -9.55 7.09 -6.92
N GLU A 51 -9.52 7.20 -5.60
CA GLU A 51 -8.31 7.52 -4.83
C GLU A 51 -8.16 6.58 -3.64
N ILE A 52 -6.91 6.29 -3.29
CA ILE A 52 -6.52 5.57 -2.07
C ILE A 52 -5.50 6.40 -1.30
N GLN A 53 -5.52 6.33 0.03
CA GLN A 53 -4.49 6.94 0.86
C GLN A 53 -3.48 5.88 1.26
N VAL A 54 -2.20 6.10 0.95
CA VAL A 54 -1.12 5.15 1.25
C VAL A 54 0.03 5.87 1.93
N GLY A 55 0.48 5.35 3.07
CA GLY A 55 1.74 5.71 3.71
C GLY A 55 2.69 4.52 3.64
N VAL A 56 3.99 4.77 3.43
CA VAL A 56 5.00 3.71 3.33
C VAL A 56 6.12 4.04 4.29
N THR A 57 6.43 3.11 5.20
CA THR A 57 7.58 3.24 6.09
C THR A 57 8.57 2.13 5.76
N PHE A 58 9.80 2.52 5.44
CA PHE A 58 10.93 1.62 5.33
C PHE A 58 11.74 1.68 6.61
N THR A 59 12.03 0.50 7.15
CA THR A 59 12.89 0.32 8.31
C THR A 59 13.90 -0.76 7.97
N LEU A 60 15.19 -0.46 8.11
CA LEU A 60 16.25 -1.43 7.92
C LEU A 60 16.16 -2.47 9.06
N LYS A 61 15.73 -3.69 8.74
CA LYS A 61 15.76 -4.79 9.71
C LYS A 61 17.21 -5.27 9.87
N GLU A 62 17.84 -4.96 11.00
CA GLU A 62 18.90 -5.81 11.54
C GLU A 62 18.27 -7.15 11.94
N ALA A 63 19.01 -8.26 11.81
CA ALA A 63 18.54 -9.62 12.06
C ALA A 63 17.98 -9.80 13.49
N ARG A 64 16.70 -9.44 13.68
CA ARG A 64 15.89 -9.74 14.85
C ARG A 64 14.54 -10.21 14.35
N ASP A 65 14.09 -11.27 15.02
CA ASP A 65 12.98 -12.13 14.65
C ASP A 65 11.76 -11.35 14.16
N TYR A 66 11.20 -11.81 13.05
CA TYR A 66 9.95 -11.33 12.48
C TYR A 66 8.83 -11.47 13.52
N ASP A 67 8.47 -10.38 14.20
CA ASP A 67 7.17 -10.21 14.83
C ASP A 67 6.17 -9.86 13.73
N GLY A 68 5.45 -10.89 13.26
CA GLY A 68 4.39 -10.72 12.27
C GLY A 68 3.31 -9.80 12.80
N GLU A 69 3.39 -8.51 12.50
CA GLU A 69 2.31 -7.58 12.80
C GLU A 69 1.19 -7.75 11.75
N GLU A 70 0.06 -8.25 12.22
CA GLU A 70 -1.16 -8.45 11.44
C GLU A 70 -1.84 -7.09 11.23
N TYR A 71 -1.60 -6.45 10.09
CA TYR A 71 -2.31 -5.22 9.72
C TYR A 71 -3.77 -5.53 9.37
N GLY A 72 -4.67 -5.37 10.34
CA GLY A 72 -6.12 -5.41 10.17
C GLY A 72 -6.76 -4.05 10.46
N GLY A 73 -7.55 -3.51 9.53
CA GLY A 73 -8.42 -2.38 9.83
C GLY A 73 -8.82 -1.51 8.65
N TRP A 74 -9.80 -1.93 7.86
CA TRP A 74 -10.77 -1.02 7.23
C TRP A 74 -12.14 -1.72 7.24
N SER A 75 -12.96 -1.40 8.26
CA SER A 75 -14.40 -1.67 8.25
C SER A 75 -15.10 -0.59 7.42
N GLN A 76 -15.73 -0.99 6.32
CA GLN A 76 -16.40 -0.10 5.38
C GLN A 76 -17.68 0.53 5.97
N SER A 77 -17.78 1.86 5.78
CA SER A 77 -18.92 2.72 5.38
C SER A 77 -20.36 2.49 5.89
N SER A 78 -21.00 3.62 6.22
CA SER A 78 -22.45 3.84 6.40
C SER A 78 -23.27 3.52 5.14
N PHE A 79 -24.35 2.74 5.25
CA PHE A 79 -25.73 3.18 5.55
C PHE A 79 -26.56 1.96 6.01
#